data_AF-A0A6N7VHR3-F1
#
_entry.id   AF-A0A6N7VHR3-F1
#
_cell.length_a   1.000
_cell.length_b   1.000
_cell.length_c   1.000
_cell.angle_alpha   90.00
_cell.angle_beta   90.00
_cell.angle_gamma   90.00
#
_symmetry.space_group_name_H-M   'P 1'
#
loop_
_entity.id
_entity.type
_entity.pdbx_description
1 polymer ?
#
loop_
_entity_poly.entity_id
_entity_poly.type
_entity_poly.pdbx_seq_one_letter_code
_entity_poly.pdbx_strand_id
1 'polypeptide(L)'
;MLSNKEKFIFTSELALAISNGLQIEEGLKMLAGFDAGVSHCAKKLMDIMQDGTSFVDALKQSNDFDEYMIQMVVIGQSIGNLDVVLKELSVYYERQKKLNYQIQDAITYPFVLILMMFVIVAALIFKVFPIFENILRQMSMSLSLMNTARILSYIGFFILLVILVCGVILYILYKKSSNKAWATKLPFFAKLNYQTEMTKFTYILSLFVSSGYSLIDDVSI
;
A
#
# COMPACT_ATOMS: atom_id res chain seq x y z
N MET A 1 12.35 0.30 -5.75
CA MET A 1 11.33 -0.55 -5.08
C MET A 1 10.04 -0.52 -5.86
N LEU A 2 9.60 -1.69 -6.31
CA LEU A 2 8.36 -1.87 -7.06
C LEU A 2 7.13 -1.75 -6.17
N SER A 3 6.04 -1.24 -6.73
CA SER A 3 4.71 -1.25 -6.11
C SER A 3 4.15 -2.67 -6.01
N ASN A 4 3.22 -2.91 -5.08
CA ASN A 4 2.54 -4.21 -4.95
C ASN A 4 1.83 -4.65 -6.24
N LYS A 5 1.35 -3.69 -7.06
CA LYS A 5 0.79 -3.98 -8.39
C LYS A 5 1.87 -4.51 -9.33
N GLU A 6 3.04 -3.90 -9.34
CA GLU A 6 4.15 -4.26 -10.22
C GLU A 6 4.79 -5.58 -9.78
N LYS A 7 4.92 -5.83 -8.48
CA LYS A 7 5.35 -7.12 -7.92
C LYS A 7 4.38 -8.25 -8.27
N PHE A 8 3.07 -7.98 -8.24
CA PHE A 8 2.05 -8.94 -8.70
C PHE A 8 2.24 -9.29 -10.19
N ILE A 9 2.39 -8.29 -11.06
CA ILE A 9 2.61 -8.53 -12.51
C ILE A 9 3.90 -9.31 -12.71
N PHE A 10 5.00 -8.89 -12.08
CA PHE A 10 6.29 -9.55 -12.17
C PHE A 10 6.20 -11.04 -11.79
N THR A 11 5.64 -11.34 -10.62
CA THR A 11 5.55 -12.71 -10.09
C THR A 11 4.56 -13.57 -10.88
N SER A 12 3.41 -13.03 -11.28
CA SER A 12 2.41 -13.75 -12.06
C SER A 12 2.91 -14.15 -13.44
N GLU A 13 3.47 -13.21 -14.19
CA GLU A 13 3.93 -13.47 -15.55
C GLU A 13 5.18 -14.35 -15.57
N LEU A 14 6.09 -14.17 -14.60
CA LEU A 14 7.25 -15.05 -14.47
C LEU A 14 6.86 -16.46 -14.05
N ALA A 15 5.88 -16.62 -13.15
CA ALA A 15 5.32 -17.94 -12.80
C ALA A 15 4.71 -18.62 -14.03
N LEU A 16 3.94 -17.88 -14.84
CA LEU A 16 3.34 -18.39 -16.08
C LEU A 16 4.41 -18.83 -17.08
N ALA A 17 5.44 -18.01 -17.30
CA ALA A 17 6.55 -18.35 -18.20
C ALA A 17 7.25 -19.65 -17.77
N ILE A 18 7.63 -19.76 -16.49
CA ILE A 18 8.33 -20.93 -15.97
C ILE A 18 7.43 -22.17 -15.96
N SER A 19 6.14 -22.02 -15.65
CA SER A 19 5.18 -23.14 -15.71
C SER A 19 4.98 -23.70 -17.13
N ASN A 20 5.24 -22.88 -18.16
CA ASN A 20 5.25 -23.29 -19.55
C ASN A 20 6.61 -23.83 -20.03
N GLY A 21 7.57 -24.03 -19.11
CA GLY A 21 8.89 -24.58 -19.40
C GLY A 21 9.89 -23.57 -19.96
N LEU A 22 9.58 -22.26 -19.94
CA LEU A 22 10.53 -21.24 -20.37
C LEU A 22 11.61 -21.02 -19.31
N GLN A 23 12.81 -20.64 -19.76
CA GLN A 23 13.89 -20.27 -18.84
C GLN A 23 13.61 -18.90 -18.21
N ILE A 24 14.22 -18.63 -17.04
CA ILE A 24 14.04 -17.37 -16.30
C ILE A 24 14.38 -16.16 -17.18
N GLU A 25 15.44 -16.24 -17.98
CA GLU A 25 15.85 -15.16 -18.88
C GLU A 25 14.79 -14.85 -19.96
N GLU A 26 14.14 -15.87 -20.50
CA GLU A 26 13.07 -15.72 -21.49
C GLU A 26 11.82 -15.12 -20.83
N GLY A 27 11.49 -15.56 -19.62
CA GLY A 27 10.43 -14.96 -18.80
C GLY A 27 10.70 -13.48 -18.49
N LEU A 28 11.94 -13.11 -18.13
CA LEU A 28 12.34 -11.72 -17.90
C LEU A 28 12.25 -10.88 -19.18
N LYS A 29 12.57 -11.44 -20.36
CA LYS A 29 12.37 -10.76 -21.65
C LYS A 29 10.89 -10.48 -21.92
N MET A 30 9.99 -11.40 -21.60
CA MET A 30 8.55 -11.19 -21.74
C MET A 30 8.06 -10.04 -20.85
N LEU A 31 8.62 -9.89 -19.64
CA LEU A 31 8.28 -8.82 -18.71
C LEU A 31 8.63 -7.40 -19.22
N ALA A 32 9.54 -7.28 -20.20
CA ALA A 32 9.95 -6.00 -20.77
C ALA A 32 8.87 -5.30 -21.62
N GLY A 33 7.75 -5.98 -21.90
CA GLY A 33 6.59 -5.42 -22.62
C GLY A 33 5.43 -4.94 -21.72
N PHE A 34 5.57 -5.02 -20.40
CA PHE A 34 4.51 -4.68 -19.44
C PHE A 34 4.66 -3.23 -18.91
N ASP A 35 4.27 -2.99 -17.65
CA ASP A 35 4.34 -1.69 -16.99
C ASP A 35 5.78 -1.13 -16.99
N ALA A 36 5.93 0.19 -17.00
CA ALA A 36 7.25 0.84 -17.16
C ALA A 36 8.23 0.45 -16.04
N GLY A 37 7.76 0.36 -14.79
CA GLY A 37 8.56 -0.05 -13.64
C GLY A 37 8.95 -1.53 -13.69
N VAL A 38 8.02 -2.40 -14.10
CA VAL A 38 8.29 -3.85 -14.28
C VAL A 38 9.32 -4.05 -15.39
N SER A 39 9.17 -3.36 -16.51
CA SER A 39 10.07 -3.45 -17.66
C SER A 39 11.48 -2.96 -17.33
N HIS A 40 11.60 -1.86 -16.59
CA HIS A 40 12.88 -1.36 -16.10
C HIS A 40 13.55 -2.36 -15.15
N CYS A 41 12.79 -2.92 -14.20
CA CYS A 41 13.29 -3.91 -13.27
C CYS A 41 13.75 -5.19 -13.99
N ALA A 42 12.96 -5.70 -14.93
CA ALA A 42 13.30 -6.88 -15.71
C ALA A 42 14.59 -6.68 -16.52
N LYS A 43 14.76 -5.52 -17.18
CA LYS A 43 16.00 -5.17 -17.87
C LYS A 43 17.20 -5.12 -16.93
N LYS A 44 17.06 -4.43 -15.80
CA LYS A 44 18.11 -4.35 -14.77
C LYS A 44 18.52 -5.74 -14.27
N LEU A 45 17.56 -6.65 -14.03
CA LEU A 45 17.85 -8.02 -13.62
C LEU A 45 18.58 -8.79 -14.73
N MET A 46 18.16 -8.66 -15.99
CA MET A 46 18.85 -9.28 -17.12
C MET A 46 20.29 -8.80 -17.27
N ASP A 47 20.54 -7.49 -17.11
CA ASP A 47 21.88 -6.92 -17.19
C ASP A 47 22.79 -7.46 -16.08
N ILE A 48 22.27 -7.57 -14.84
CA ILE A 48 23.01 -8.14 -13.71
C ILE A 48 23.30 -9.64 -13.91
N MET A 49 22.35 -10.38 -14.48
CA MET A 49 22.50 -11.82 -14.74
C MET A 49 23.46 -12.12 -15.89
N GLN A 50 23.65 -11.19 -16.84
CA GLN A 50 24.66 -11.34 -17.90
C GLN A 50 26.09 -11.42 -17.35
N ASP A 51 26.34 -10.87 -16.17
CA ASP A 51 27.63 -10.97 -15.47
C ASP A 51 27.84 -12.36 -14.81
N GLY A 52 26.95 -13.33 -15.06
CA GLY A 52 27.03 -14.70 -14.53
C GLY A 52 26.51 -14.84 -13.10
N THR A 53 25.81 -13.83 -12.59
CA THR A 53 25.22 -13.88 -11.24
C THR A 53 23.94 -14.71 -11.21
N SER A 54 23.67 -15.35 -10.07
CA SER A 54 22.44 -16.13 -9.90
C SER A 54 21.20 -15.23 -9.88
N PHE A 55 20.05 -15.76 -10.27
CA PHE A 55 18.77 -15.02 -10.23
C PHE A 55 18.46 -14.45 -8.84
N VAL A 56 18.69 -15.23 -7.78
CA VAL A 56 18.52 -14.80 -6.38
C VAL A 56 19.43 -13.63 -6.03
N ASP A 57 20.68 -13.65 -6.46
CA ASP A 57 21.63 -12.58 -6.18
C ASP A 57 21.31 -11.32 -6.98
N ALA A 58 20.83 -11.47 -8.22
CA ALA A 58 20.32 -10.37 -9.02
C ALA A 58 19.11 -9.69 -8.35
N LEU A 59 18.17 -10.47 -7.79
CA LEU A 59 17.04 -9.94 -7.03
C LEU A 59 17.51 -9.16 -5.79
N LYS A 60 18.48 -9.68 -5.03
CA LYS A 60 19.07 -9.00 -3.87
C LYS A 60 19.75 -7.69 -4.26
N GLN A 61 20.53 -7.68 -5.33
CA GLN A 61 21.25 -6.49 -5.78
C GLN A 61 20.31 -5.41 -6.35
N SER A 62 19.15 -5.80 -6.89
CA SER A 62 18.19 -4.86 -7.46
C SER A 62 17.60 -3.88 -6.42
N ASN A 63 17.48 -4.30 -5.14
CA ASN A 63 16.75 -3.58 -4.09
C ASN A 63 15.30 -3.17 -4.49
N ASP A 64 14.72 -3.86 -5.48
CA ASP A 64 13.38 -3.55 -5.99
C ASP A 64 12.28 -4.40 -5.33
N PHE A 65 12.67 -5.47 -4.63
CA PHE A 65 11.80 -6.44 -3.99
C PHE A 65 11.92 -6.42 -2.46
N ASP A 66 10.89 -6.91 -1.77
CA ASP A 66 10.93 -7.03 -0.31
C ASP A 66 11.72 -8.28 0.09
N GLU A 67 12.32 -8.24 1.27
CA GLU A 67 13.08 -9.37 1.85
C GLU A 67 12.28 -10.69 1.83
N TYR A 68 10.97 -10.61 2.10
CA TYR A 68 10.08 -11.78 2.07
C TYR A 68 10.04 -12.45 0.68
N MET A 69 9.95 -11.67 -0.40
CA MET A 69 9.93 -12.21 -1.76
C MET A 69 11.27 -12.85 -2.11
N ILE A 70 12.37 -12.21 -1.73
CA ILE A 70 13.73 -12.72 -1.98
C ILE A 70 13.92 -14.07 -1.28
N GLN A 71 13.60 -14.16 0.02
CA GLN A 71 13.72 -15.39 0.79
C GLN A 71 12.86 -16.53 0.22
N MET A 72 11.65 -16.20 -0.22
CA MET A 72 10.77 -17.18 -0.82
C MET A 72 11.33 -17.73 -2.13
N VAL A 73 11.86 -16.86 -3.00
CA VAL A 73 12.52 -17.26 -4.25
C VAL A 73 13.77 -18.11 -3.98
N VAL A 74 14.55 -17.79 -2.94
CA VAL A 74 15.70 -18.62 -2.51
C VAL A 74 15.24 -20.04 -2.20
N ILE A 75 14.18 -20.18 -1.38
CA ILE A 75 13.62 -21.49 -1.01
C ILE A 75 13.10 -22.23 -2.26
N GLY A 76 12.37 -21.54 -3.14
CA GLY A 76 11.84 -22.12 -4.36
C GLY A 76 12.93 -22.60 -5.32
N GLN A 77 14.02 -21.85 -5.45
CA GLN A 77 15.14 -22.20 -6.31
C GLN A 77 15.95 -23.38 -5.75
N SER A 78 16.15 -23.46 -4.42
CA SER A 78 16.83 -24.60 -3.79
C SER A 78 16.04 -25.91 -3.90
N ILE A 79 14.71 -25.84 -3.86
CA ILE A 79 13.81 -27.01 -3.96
C ILE A 79 13.50 -27.37 -5.43
N GLY A 80 13.80 -26.47 -6.37
CA GLY A 80 13.48 -26.66 -7.80
C GLY A 80 12.02 -26.38 -8.18
N ASN A 81 11.22 -25.86 -7.25
CA ASN A 81 9.79 -25.56 -7.44
C ASN A 81 9.53 -24.04 -7.50
N LEU A 82 10.30 -23.35 -8.34
CA LEU A 82 10.25 -21.89 -8.46
C LEU A 82 8.91 -21.40 -9.05
N ASP A 83 8.29 -22.18 -9.93
CA ASP A 83 6.98 -21.94 -10.53
C ASP A 83 5.86 -21.87 -9.46
N VAL A 84 5.82 -22.83 -8.55
CA VAL A 84 4.84 -22.90 -7.45
C VAL A 84 5.04 -21.71 -6.51
N VAL A 85 6.29 -21.41 -6.17
CA VAL A 85 6.62 -20.31 -5.28
C VAL A 85 6.24 -18.95 -5.88
N LEU A 86 6.56 -18.70 -7.14
CA LEU A 86 6.20 -17.45 -7.81
C LEU A 86 4.67 -17.29 -7.94
N LYS A 87 3.95 -18.39 -8.15
CA LYS A 87 2.49 -18.40 -8.17
C LYS A 87 1.89 -18.03 -6.80
N GLU A 88 2.42 -18.57 -5.72
CA GLU A 88 1.96 -18.21 -4.37
C GLU A 88 2.31 -16.76 -4.01
N LEU A 89 3.49 -16.28 -4.41
CA LEU A 89 3.86 -14.87 -4.30
C LEU A 89 2.92 -13.96 -5.10
N SER A 90 2.47 -14.38 -6.29
CA SER A 90 1.52 -13.59 -7.08
C SER A 90 0.18 -13.48 -6.36
N VAL A 91 -0.36 -14.57 -5.82
CA VAL A 91 -1.59 -14.56 -5.00
C VAL A 91 -1.43 -13.66 -3.77
N TYR A 92 -0.28 -13.72 -3.10
CA TYR A 92 0.03 -12.85 -1.96
C TYR A 92 0.01 -11.37 -2.34
N TYR A 93 0.73 -10.98 -3.40
CA TYR A 93 0.77 -9.58 -3.85
C TYR A 93 -0.54 -9.10 -4.44
N GLU A 94 -1.34 -9.99 -5.04
CA GLU A 94 -2.71 -9.68 -5.48
C GLU A 94 -3.61 -9.30 -4.30
N ARG A 95 -3.55 -10.09 -3.21
CA ARG A 95 -4.28 -9.80 -1.97
C ARG A 95 -3.79 -8.49 -1.35
N GLN A 96 -2.47 -8.28 -1.28
CA GLN A 96 -1.91 -7.06 -0.71
C GLN A 96 -2.28 -5.81 -1.53
N LYS A 97 -2.34 -5.94 -2.87
CA LYS A 97 -2.86 -4.91 -3.78
C LYS A 97 -4.32 -4.61 -3.46
N LYS A 98 -5.20 -5.62 -3.40
CA LYS A 98 -6.63 -5.46 -3.09
C LYS A 98 -6.84 -4.79 -1.73
N LEU A 99 -6.10 -5.19 -0.70
CA LEU A 99 -6.16 -4.58 0.63
C LEU A 99 -5.73 -3.11 0.59
N ASN A 100 -4.64 -2.78 -0.09
CA ASN A 100 -4.20 -1.39 -0.21
C ASN A 100 -5.24 -0.52 -0.93
N TYR A 101 -5.89 -1.03 -1.98
CA TYR A 101 -6.98 -0.31 -2.65
C TYR A 101 -8.17 -0.08 -1.72
N GLN A 102 -8.63 -1.10 -1.00
CA GLN A 102 -9.74 -0.96 -0.05
C GLN A 102 -9.44 0.07 1.04
N ILE A 103 -8.22 0.08 1.57
CA ILE A 103 -7.82 1.06 2.58
C ILE A 103 -7.75 2.46 1.97
N GLN A 104 -7.22 2.59 0.75
CA GLN A 104 -7.17 3.86 0.04
C GLN A 104 -8.58 4.41 -0.22
N ASP A 105 -9.52 3.57 -0.61
CA ASP A 105 -10.91 3.95 -0.84
C ASP A 105 -11.62 4.36 0.46
N ALA A 106 -11.42 3.60 1.54
CA ALA A 106 -11.99 3.88 2.85
C ALA A 106 -11.55 5.24 3.43
N ILE A 107 -10.37 5.73 3.05
CA ILE A 107 -9.83 7.03 3.49
C ILE A 107 -10.21 8.16 2.51
N THR A 108 -10.23 7.86 1.21
CA THR A 108 -10.53 8.86 0.17
C THR A 108 -11.98 9.32 0.24
N TYR A 109 -12.92 8.41 0.53
CA TYR A 109 -14.35 8.75 0.60
C TYR A 109 -14.69 9.79 1.70
N PRO A 110 -14.26 9.61 2.98
CA PRO A 110 -14.45 10.64 4.02
C PRO A 110 -13.85 12.00 3.66
N PHE A 111 -12.69 12.00 3.00
CA PHE A 111 -12.01 13.25 2.62
C PHE A 111 -12.84 14.08 1.63
N VAL A 112 -13.42 13.43 0.62
CA VAL A 112 -14.31 14.09 -0.35
C VAL A 112 -15.55 14.68 0.35
N LEU A 113 -16.15 13.94 1.30
CA LEU A 113 -17.29 14.43 2.06
C LEU A 113 -16.94 15.66 2.92
N ILE A 114 -15.81 15.64 3.61
CA ILE A 114 -15.33 16.79 4.42
C ILE A 114 -15.12 18.02 3.53
N LEU A 115 -14.52 17.83 2.36
CA LEU A 115 -14.29 18.93 1.41
C LEU A 115 -15.61 19.50 0.86
N MET A 116 -16.59 18.64 0.53
CA MET A 116 -17.92 19.09 0.14
C MET A 116 -18.62 19.86 1.27
N MET A 117 -18.58 19.35 2.51
CA MET A 117 -19.14 20.06 3.67
C MET A 117 -18.47 21.42 3.89
N PHE A 118 -17.15 21.50 3.73
CA PHE A 118 -16.42 22.76 3.82
C PHE A 118 -16.95 23.79 2.82
N VAL A 119 -17.12 23.40 1.55
CA VAL A 119 -17.64 24.28 0.50
C VAL A 119 -19.05 24.78 0.82
N ILE A 120 -19.93 23.89 1.30
CA ILE A 120 -21.31 24.25 1.66
C ILE A 120 -21.31 25.24 2.83
N VAL A 121 -20.57 24.96 3.90
CA VAL A 121 -20.50 25.85 5.07
C VAL A 121 -19.88 27.20 4.70
N ALA A 122 -18.83 27.20 3.88
CA ALA A 122 -18.23 28.43 3.36
C ALA A 122 -19.28 29.27 2.60
N ALA A 123 -20.06 28.64 1.70
CA ALA A 123 -21.11 29.33 0.97
C ALA A 123 -22.19 29.92 1.89
N LEU A 124 -22.60 29.18 2.93
CA LEU A 124 -23.56 29.68 3.93
C LEU A 124 -23.03 30.93 4.65
N ILE A 125 -21.76 30.92 5.07
CA ILE A 125 -21.16 32.05 5.79
C ILE A 125 -20.92 33.25 4.88
N PHE A 126 -20.39 33.04 3.67
CA PHE A 126 -20.04 34.16 2.78
C PHE A 126 -21.23 34.74 2.00
N LYS A 127 -22.26 33.94 1.68
CA LYS A 127 -23.41 34.39 0.87
C LYS A 127 -24.70 34.50 1.66
N VAL A 128 -25.01 33.51 2.51
CA VAL A 128 -26.32 33.44 3.17
C VAL A 128 -26.37 34.30 4.44
N PHE A 129 -25.34 34.22 5.28
CA PHE A 129 -25.22 35.02 6.50
C PHE A 129 -25.35 36.54 6.30
N PRO A 130 -24.71 37.20 5.29
CA PRO A 130 -24.89 38.64 5.08
C PRO A 130 -26.30 39.02 4.66
N ILE A 131 -27.03 38.13 3.97
CA ILE A 131 -28.43 38.37 3.62
C ILE A 131 -29.29 38.38 4.89
N PHE A 132 -29.07 37.42 5.79
CA PHE A 132 -29.71 37.41 7.11
C PHE A 132 -29.38 38.66 7.91
N GLU A 133 -28.13 39.12 7.88
CA GLU A 133 -27.72 40.34 8.56
C GLU A 133 -28.49 41.58 8.05
N ASN A 134 -28.65 41.70 6.73
CA ASN A 134 -29.38 42.79 6.11
C ASN A 134 -30.88 42.80 6.51
N ILE A 135 -31.50 41.63 6.63
CA ILE A 135 -32.90 41.50 7.09
C ILE A 135 -33.01 41.90 8.56
N LEU A 136 -32.10 41.41 9.42
CA LEU A 136 -32.12 41.73 10.85
C LEU A 136 -31.90 43.23 11.12
N ARG A 137 -31.07 43.92 10.32
CA ARG A 137 -30.91 45.38 10.35
C ARG A 137 -32.21 46.12 10.10
N GLN A 138 -33.06 45.62 9.20
CA GLN A 138 -34.36 46.23 8.89
C GLN A 138 -35.39 46.05 10.02
N MET A 139 -35.24 45.01 10.84
CA MET A 139 -36.15 44.73 11.96
C MET A 139 -35.83 45.54 13.23
N SER A 140 -34.92 46.52 13.18
CA SER A 140 -34.50 47.36 14.33
C SER A 140 -34.05 46.56 15.58
N MET A 141 -33.52 45.35 15.36
CA MET A 141 -32.98 44.52 16.43
C MET A 141 -31.60 45.03 16.89
N SER A 142 -31.25 44.80 18.16
CA SER A 142 -30.06 45.39 18.78
C SER A 142 -28.76 44.97 18.05
N LEU A 143 -27.91 45.97 17.75
CA LEU A 143 -26.57 45.79 17.14
C LEU A 143 -25.70 44.74 17.88
N SER A 144 -25.99 44.50 19.16
CA SER A 144 -25.29 43.55 20.02
C SER A 144 -25.43 42.10 19.54
N LEU A 145 -26.64 41.64 19.21
CA LEU A 145 -26.90 40.26 18.76
C LEU A 145 -26.27 39.94 17.41
N MET A 146 -26.13 40.96 16.55
CA MET A 146 -25.57 40.82 15.22
C MET A 146 -24.04 40.69 15.25
N ASN A 147 -23.37 41.46 16.11
CA ASN A 147 -21.93 41.38 16.30
C ASN A 147 -21.51 40.05 16.94
N THR A 148 -22.27 39.54 17.92
CA THR A 148 -21.99 38.24 18.54
C THR A 148 -22.17 37.08 17.56
N ALA A 149 -23.23 37.09 16.75
CA ALA A 149 -23.46 36.07 15.73
C ALA A 149 -22.35 36.05 14.66
N ARG A 150 -21.86 37.23 14.24
CA ARG A 150 -20.77 37.35 13.26
C ARG A 150 -19.46 36.76 13.79
N ILE A 151 -19.09 37.08 15.05
CA ILE A 151 -17.88 36.54 15.67
C ILE A 151 -17.97 35.01 15.82
N LEU A 152 -19.14 34.51 16.22
CA LEU A 152 -19.38 33.07 16.37
C LEU A 152 -19.30 32.32 15.02
N SER A 153 -19.77 32.95 13.94
CA SER A 153 -19.66 32.39 12.58
C SER A 153 -18.19 32.31 12.11
N TYR A 154 -17.40 33.36 12.33
CA TYR A 154 -15.97 33.36 11.97
C TYR A 154 -15.15 32.37 12.79
N ILE A 155 -15.39 32.25 14.10
CA ILE A 155 -14.68 31.26 14.92
C ILE A 155 -15.04 29.83 14.50
N GLY A 156 -16.32 29.57 14.19
CA GLY A 156 -16.77 28.27 13.67
C GLY A 156 -16.12 27.93 12.32
N PHE A 157 -16.03 28.90 11.42
CA PHE A 157 -15.32 28.73 10.15
C PHE A 157 -13.83 28.43 10.34
N PHE A 158 -13.18 29.14 11.27
CA PHE A 158 -11.77 28.92 11.58
C PHE A 158 -11.52 27.52 12.15
N ILE A 159 -12.37 27.06 13.08
CA ILE A 159 -12.30 25.69 13.62
C ILE A 159 -12.47 24.66 12.51
N LEU A 160 -13.44 24.86 11.61
CA LEU A 160 -13.71 23.96 10.50
C LEU A 160 -12.53 23.95 9.50
N LEU A 161 -11.91 25.10 9.24
CA LEU A 161 -10.70 25.22 8.43
C LEU A 161 -9.52 24.48 9.08
N VAL A 162 -9.32 24.62 10.39
CA VAL A 162 -8.28 23.87 11.12
C VAL A 162 -8.52 22.37 11.04
N ILE A 163 -9.77 21.90 11.19
CA ILE A 163 -10.12 20.48 11.03
C ILE A 163 -9.81 20.00 9.61
N LEU A 164 -10.17 20.78 8.59
CA LEU A 164 -9.86 20.43 7.20
C LEU A 164 -8.35 20.38 6.95
N VAL A 165 -7.59 21.37 7.42
CA VAL A 165 -6.13 21.40 7.26
C VAL A 165 -5.47 20.24 8.01
N CYS A 166 -5.87 19.95 9.26
CA CYS A 166 -5.41 18.77 9.98
C CYS A 166 -5.76 17.47 9.25
N GLY A 167 -6.97 17.35 8.70
CA GLY A 167 -7.40 16.20 7.90
C GLY A 167 -6.57 16.01 6.64
N VAL A 168 -6.27 17.11 5.91
CA VAL A 168 -5.39 17.12 4.73
C VAL A 168 -3.96 16.72 5.11
N ILE A 169 -3.42 17.26 6.20
CA ILE A 169 -2.08 16.92 6.70
C ILE A 169 -2.01 15.44 7.08
N LEU A 170 -2.99 14.93 7.82
CA LEU A 170 -3.10 13.51 8.16
C LEU A 170 -3.21 12.63 6.91
N TYR A 171 -3.98 13.04 5.90
CA TYR A 171 -4.10 12.34 4.62
C TYR A 171 -2.77 12.30 3.86
N ILE A 172 -2.03 13.42 3.81
CA ILE A 172 -0.71 13.50 3.18
C ILE A 172 0.30 12.65 3.95
N LEU A 173 0.32 12.71 5.28
CA LEU A 173 1.19 11.86 6.11
C LEU A 173 0.88 10.38 5.92
N TYR A 174 -0.40 10.02 5.84
CA TYR A 174 -0.84 8.66 5.54
C TYR A 174 -0.32 8.18 4.17
N LYS A 175 -0.47 9.01 3.13
CA LYS A 175 -0.03 8.68 1.76
C LYS A 175 1.49 8.64 1.62
N LYS A 176 2.22 9.50 2.34
CA LYS A 176 3.69 9.62 2.27
C LYS A 176 4.40 8.60 3.17
N SER A 177 3.73 8.04 4.17
CA SER A 177 4.31 7.06 5.09
C SER A 177 4.51 5.70 4.41
N SER A 178 5.54 5.59 3.59
CA SER A 178 6.10 4.30 3.11
C SER A 178 6.60 3.42 4.27
N ASN A 179 6.88 4.01 5.44
CA ASN A 179 7.36 3.29 6.60
C ASN A 179 6.22 3.13 7.63
N LYS A 180 5.39 2.10 7.45
CA LYS A 180 4.29 1.73 8.37
C LYS A 180 4.75 1.28 9.77
N ALA A 181 6.04 1.37 10.08
CA ALA A 181 6.67 0.92 11.32
C ALA A 181 6.15 1.62 12.60
N TRP A 182 5.53 2.79 12.48
CA TRP A 182 4.89 3.46 13.61
C TRP A 182 3.49 2.88 13.92
N ALA A 183 2.77 2.41 12.91
CA ALA A 183 1.46 1.78 13.08
C ALA A 183 1.56 0.37 13.69
N THR A 184 2.67 -0.33 13.48
CA THR A 184 2.92 -1.67 14.04
C THR A 184 3.24 -1.69 15.53
N LYS A 185 3.54 -0.53 16.13
CA LYS A 185 3.78 -0.40 17.59
C LYS A 185 2.51 -0.15 18.41
N LEU A 186 1.36 0.03 17.75
CA LEU A 186 0.09 0.20 18.45
C LEU A 186 -0.38 -1.16 19.01
N PRO A 187 -0.85 -1.23 20.27
CA PRO A 187 -1.23 -2.49 20.93
C PRO A 187 -2.34 -3.25 20.18
N PHE A 188 -3.16 -2.55 19.39
CA PHE A 188 -4.19 -3.15 18.54
C PHE A 188 -3.60 -4.02 17.40
N PHE A 189 -2.46 -3.64 16.82
CA PHE A 189 -1.84 -4.35 15.70
C PHE A 189 -0.91 -5.49 16.14
N ALA A 190 -0.57 -5.58 17.44
CA ALA A 190 0.30 -6.64 17.97
C ALA A 190 -0.27 -8.04 17.74
N LYS A 191 -1.59 -8.21 17.94
CA LYS A 191 -2.28 -9.50 17.70
C LYS A 191 -2.26 -9.90 16.22
N LEU A 192 -2.43 -8.92 15.32
CA LEU A 192 -2.40 -9.15 13.86
C LEU A 192 -0.99 -9.52 13.39
N ASN A 193 0.05 -8.89 13.96
CA ASN A 193 1.43 -9.22 13.61
C ASN A 193 1.76 -10.66 14.02
N TYR A 194 1.38 -11.08 15.23
CA TYR A 194 1.57 -12.45 15.69
C TYR A 194 0.88 -13.49 14.79
N GLN A 195 -0.37 -13.23 14.38
CA GLN A 195 -1.10 -14.12 13.46
C GLN A 195 -0.46 -14.20 12.07
N THR A 196 0.10 -13.08 11.58
CA THR A 196 0.77 -13.03 10.28
C THR A 196 2.07 -13.83 10.31
N GLU A 197 2.87 -13.69 11.36
CA GLU A 197 4.09 -14.47 11.54
C GLU A 197 3.81 -15.97 11.71
N MET A 198 2.76 -16.33 12.46
CA MET A 198 2.34 -17.74 12.60
C MET A 198 1.90 -18.33 11.26
N THR A 199 1.20 -17.57 10.42
CA THR A 199 0.78 -18.02 9.08
C THR A 199 1.97 -18.30 8.17
N LYS A 200 2.97 -17.40 8.19
CA LYS A 200 4.22 -17.61 7.44
C LYS A 200 4.95 -18.87 7.93
N PHE A 201 5.06 -19.04 9.25
CA PHE A 201 5.67 -20.22 9.85
C PHE A 201 4.96 -21.51 9.44
N THR A 202 3.63 -21.56 9.55
CA THR A 202 2.84 -22.74 9.14
C THR A 202 2.97 -23.03 7.66
N TYR A 203 3.01 -22.00 6.82
CA TYR A 203 3.17 -22.16 5.38
C TYR A 203 4.57 -22.70 5.02
N ILE A 204 5.62 -22.15 5.63
CA ILE A 204 6.99 -22.67 5.50
C ILE A 204 7.04 -24.14 5.94
N LEU A 205 6.47 -24.46 7.10
CA LEU A 205 6.38 -25.84 7.60
C LEU A 205 5.64 -26.76 6.62
N SER A 206 4.53 -26.29 6.02
CA SER A 206 3.76 -27.07 5.05
C SER A 206 4.56 -27.34 3.77
N LEU A 207 5.35 -26.37 3.32
CA LEU A 207 6.24 -26.54 2.18
C LEU A 207 7.32 -27.58 2.48
N PHE A 208 7.99 -27.48 3.63
CA PHE A 208 8.99 -28.45 4.07
C PHE A 208 8.44 -29.89 4.15
N VAL A 209 7.24 -30.05 4.70
CA VAL A 209 6.57 -31.37 4.79
C VAL A 209 6.17 -31.87 3.40
N SER A 210 5.66 -31.00 2.54
CA SER A 210 5.22 -31.36 1.18
C SER A 210 6.39 -31.68 0.24
N SER A 211 7.57 -31.09 0.47
CA SER A 211 8.76 -31.32 -0.34
C SER A 211 9.49 -32.62 0.01
N GLY A 212 8.99 -33.41 0.98
CA GLY A 212 9.56 -34.72 1.33
C GLY A 212 10.98 -34.64 1.91
N TYR A 213 11.41 -33.47 2.40
CA TYR A 213 12.71 -33.33 3.03
C TYR A 213 12.65 -33.99 4.41
N SER A 214 13.46 -35.02 4.60
CA SER A 214 13.55 -35.74 5.86
C SER A 214 14.18 -34.82 6.91
N LEU A 215 13.43 -34.43 7.95
CA LEU A 215 13.96 -33.72 9.13
C LEU A 215 15.01 -34.54 9.91
N ILE A 216 15.29 -35.78 9.48
CA ILE A 216 16.22 -36.70 10.15
C ILE A 216 17.68 -36.43 9.77
N ASP A 217 17.97 -35.89 8.58
CA ASP A 217 19.36 -35.69 8.16
C ASP A 217 19.98 -34.38 8.67
N ASP A 218 19.18 -33.38 9.02
CA ASP A 218 19.67 -32.05 9.49
C ASP A 218 19.62 -31.84 11.02
N VAL A 219 19.25 -32.85 11.81
CA VAL A 219 19.42 -32.83 13.29
C VAL A 219 20.73 -33.49 13.74
N SER A 220 21.51 -34.02 12.79
CA SER A 220 22.87 -34.50 13.03
C SER A 220 23.88 -33.75 12.16
N ILE A 221 24.13 -32.48 12.49
CA ILE A 221 25.44 -31.79 12.55
C ILE A 221 25.28 -30.54 13.42
#